data_AF-A0A7V3HYS3-F1
#
_entry.id   AF-A0A7V3HYS3-F1
#
_cell.length_a   1.000
_cell.length_b   1.000
_cell.length_c   1.000
_cell.angle_alpha   90.00
_cell.angle_beta   90.00
_cell.angle_gamma   90.00
#
_symmetry.space_group_name_H-M   'P 1'
#
loop_
_entity.id
_entity.type
_entity.pdbx_description
1 polymer ?
#
loop_
_entity_poly.entity_id
_entity_poly.type
_entity_poly.pdbx_seq_one_letter_code
_entity_poly.pdbx_strand_id
1 'polypeptide(L)'
;PDLKGITGWLNTPGDRPVDLASLRGKVVLIDFWAYSCINCQRAIRHLVGWYDAYKDYGFEVVGVHTPEYAFEKVAGNVAKGAADLGIRYPIALDNRYSTWTNYRNRYWPAEYLIDGAGQVRHMKFGEGGYSVTEKLIRRLLVDAHPGLKLPPPRDTTDPAPRRQTTPETYLAVGKVVNYGGEGRYDEGAATFDYPPVLAADRFALRGRWSLDYQGATADTDQCGIELNYHAKDVYIVAGGTGTLTVTRGGRSVALPISGPPTSHRIVADDQPASGTLEVRPGRGLQIYSFTYG
;
A
#
# COMPACT_ATOMS: atom_id res chain seq x y z
N PRO A 1 -2.42 -18.78 -13.51
CA PRO A 1 -3.86 -18.77 -13.16
C PRO A 1 -4.56 -17.61 -13.88
N ASP A 2 -5.85 -17.73 -14.22
CA ASP A 2 -6.57 -16.62 -14.90
C ASP A 2 -6.78 -15.41 -13.98
N LEU A 3 -6.96 -14.23 -14.58
CA LEU A 3 -7.47 -13.05 -13.89
C LEU A 3 -9.00 -13.17 -13.80
N LYS A 4 -9.52 -13.55 -12.63
CA LYS A 4 -10.93 -13.87 -12.42
C LYS A 4 -11.64 -12.77 -11.65
N GLY A 5 -12.91 -12.55 -11.97
CA GLY A 5 -13.80 -11.67 -11.19
C GLY A 5 -13.38 -10.21 -11.15
N ILE A 6 -12.54 -9.76 -12.09
CA ILE A 6 -12.14 -8.36 -12.22
C ILE A 6 -13.36 -7.50 -12.48
N THR A 7 -13.60 -6.51 -11.62
CA THR A 7 -14.81 -5.69 -11.65
C THR A 7 -14.71 -4.49 -12.58
N GLY A 8 -13.49 -4.16 -13.03
CA GLY A 8 -13.22 -3.07 -13.94
C GLY A 8 -11.74 -3.01 -14.31
N TRP A 9 -11.42 -2.32 -15.39
CA TRP A 9 -10.06 -2.13 -15.87
C TRP A 9 -9.77 -0.64 -16.01
N LEU A 10 -8.51 -0.26 -15.81
CA LEU A 10 -7.99 1.08 -16.11
C LEU A 10 -6.75 0.93 -16.99
N ASN A 11 -6.37 2.01 -17.68
CA ASN A 11 -5.19 2.07 -18.54
C ASN A 11 -5.17 0.99 -19.66
N THR A 12 -6.35 0.64 -20.17
CA THR A 12 -6.52 -0.27 -21.32
C THR A 12 -7.38 0.40 -22.39
N PRO A 13 -7.27 0.02 -23.68
CA PRO A 13 -8.08 0.62 -24.73
C PRO A 13 -9.58 0.42 -24.51
N GLY A 14 -10.25 1.50 -24.10
CA GLY A 14 -11.68 1.52 -23.78
C GLY A 14 -12.04 0.77 -22.49
N ASP A 15 -11.12 0.71 -21.53
CA ASP A 15 -11.28 0.00 -20.24
C ASP A 15 -11.70 -1.48 -20.41
N ARG A 16 -11.22 -2.09 -21.50
CA ARG A 16 -11.53 -3.48 -21.85
C ARG A 16 -10.63 -4.47 -21.11
N PRO A 17 -11.15 -5.65 -20.76
CA PRO A 17 -10.36 -6.67 -20.09
C PRO A 17 -9.13 -7.14 -20.88
N VAL A 18 -8.04 -7.42 -20.15
CA VAL A 18 -6.87 -8.11 -20.69
C VAL A 18 -6.95 -9.59 -20.34
N ASP A 19 -6.97 -10.43 -21.37
CA ASP A 19 -6.79 -11.88 -21.23
C ASP A 19 -5.29 -12.23 -21.28
N LEU A 20 -4.80 -12.97 -20.29
CA LEU A 20 -3.40 -13.45 -20.25
C LEU A 20 -3.05 -14.36 -21.44
N ALA A 21 -4.02 -15.03 -22.06
CA ALA A 21 -3.79 -15.79 -23.27
C ALA A 21 -3.41 -14.87 -24.45
N SER A 22 -3.96 -13.65 -24.51
CA SER A 22 -3.62 -12.67 -25.54
C SER A 22 -2.22 -12.05 -25.37
N LEU A 23 -1.60 -12.23 -24.20
CA LEU A 23 -0.24 -11.79 -23.90
C LEU A 23 0.83 -12.86 -24.17
N ARG A 24 0.47 -14.04 -24.72
CA ARG A 24 1.45 -15.06 -25.10
C ARG A 24 2.49 -14.48 -26.07
N GLY A 25 3.74 -14.89 -25.89
CA GLY A 25 4.90 -14.32 -26.56
C GLY A 25 5.54 -13.13 -25.82
N LYS A 26 4.83 -12.47 -24.90
CA LYS A 26 5.40 -11.45 -24.00
C LYS A 26 5.81 -12.06 -22.66
N VAL A 27 6.79 -11.45 -22.01
CA VAL A 27 7.05 -11.63 -20.58
C VAL A 27 6.09 -10.74 -19.80
N VAL A 28 5.32 -11.31 -18.87
CA VAL A 28 4.26 -10.60 -18.13
C VAL A 28 4.59 -10.58 -16.64
N LEU A 29 4.53 -9.42 -16.02
CA LEU A 29 4.57 -9.28 -14.57
C LEU A 29 3.17 -8.97 -14.04
N ILE A 30 2.64 -9.85 -13.18
CA ILE A 30 1.45 -9.57 -12.39
C ILE A 30 1.89 -8.92 -11.08
N ASP A 31 1.42 -7.72 -10.80
CA ASP A 31 1.72 -6.97 -9.57
C ASP A 31 0.46 -6.75 -8.74
N PHE A 32 0.41 -7.34 -7.54
CA PHE A 32 -0.67 -7.12 -6.58
C PHE A 32 -0.35 -5.92 -5.70
N TRP A 33 -1.22 -4.92 -5.76
CA TRP A 33 -1.02 -3.66 -5.06
C TRP A 33 -2.32 -3.08 -4.49
N ALA A 34 -2.17 -2.13 -3.58
CA ALA A 34 -3.24 -1.26 -3.06
C ALA A 34 -2.68 0.17 -3.01
N TYR A 35 -3.45 1.17 -3.42
CA TYR A 35 -2.87 2.50 -3.63
C TYR A 35 -2.47 3.22 -2.34
N SER A 36 -3.14 2.92 -1.21
CA SER A 36 -2.80 3.52 0.09
C SER A 36 -1.67 2.79 0.82
N CYS A 37 -1.27 1.59 0.35
CA CYS A 37 -0.21 0.80 0.93
C CYS A 37 1.18 1.41 0.65
N ILE A 38 1.88 1.85 1.70
CA ILE A 38 3.18 2.51 1.53
C ILE A 38 4.25 1.60 0.91
N ASN A 39 4.21 0.31 1.21
CA ASN A 39 5.14 -0.68 0.63
C ASN A 39 4.92 -0.78 -0.89
N CYS A 40 3.66 -0.79 -1.34
CA CYS A 40 3.32 -0.74 -2.76
C CYS A 40 3.80 0.57 -3.41
N GLN A 41 3.55 1.72 -2.79
CA GLN A 41 3.99 3.01 -3.33
C GLN A 41 5.51 3.06 -3.55
N ARG A 42 6.30 2.50 -2.63
CA ARG A 42 7.76 2.41 -2.79
C ARG A 42 8.16 1.45 -3.92
N ALA A 43 7.55 0.26 -3.97
CA ALA A 43 7.83 -0.76 -4.99
C ALA A 43 7.45 -0.32 -6.41
N ILE A 44 6.30 0.34 -6.58
CA ILE A 44 5.75 0.74 -7.88
C ILE A 44 6.71 1.65 -8.67
N ARG A 45 7.55 2.43 -8.00
CA ARG A 45 8.60 3.23 -8.66
C ARG A 45 9.55 2.36 -9.49
N HIS A 46 9.89 1.16 -9.01
CA HIS A 46 10.70 0.20 -9.76
C HIS A 46 9.92 -0.41 -10.93
N LEU A 47 8.65 -0.76 -10.73
CA LEU A 47 7.79 -1.35 -11.77
C LEU A 47 7.52 -0.39 -12.92
N VAL A 48 7.26 0.89 -12.63
CA VAL A 48 7.14 1.94 -13.65
C VAL A 48 8.45 2.06 -14.42
N GLY A 49 9.59 2.05 -13.73
CA GLY A 49 10.92 2.05 -14.36
C GLY A 49 11.13 0.86 -15.30
N TRP A 50 10.77 -0.36 -14.88
CA TRP A 50 10.87 -1.56 -15.71
C TRP A 50 9.92 -1.53 -16.89
N TYR A 51 8.66 -1.15 -16.69
CA TYR A 51 7.69 -1.03 -17.76
C TYR A 51 8.17 -0.05 -18.83
N ASP A 52 8.65 1.13 -18.42
CA ASP A 52 9.21 2.12 -19.35
C ASP A 52 10.47 1.64 -20.06
N ALA A 53 11.29 0.81 -19.42
CA ALA A 53 12.51 0.26 -20.03
C ALA A 53 12.23 -0.85 -21.04
N TYR A 54 11.22 -1.68 -20.78
CA TYR A 54 11.13 -3.00 -21.40
C TYR A 54 9.83 -3.25 -22.18
N LYS A 55 8.82 -2.37 -22.10
CA LYS A 55 7.53 -2.58 -22.80
C LYS A 55 7.69 -2.81 -24.30
N ASP A 56 8.59 -2.08 -24.95
CA ASP A 56 8.86 -2.18 -26.39
C ASP A 56 9.74 -3.39 -26.76
N TYR A 57 10.22 -4.12 -25.74
CA TYR A 57 11.07 -5.30 -25.85
C TYR A 57 10.31 -6.61 -25.58
N GLY A 58 8.99 -6.55 -25.48
CA GLY A 58 8.14 -7.72 -25.21
C GLY A 58 7.79 -7.91 -23.73
N PHE A 59 7.90 -6.86 -22.91
CA PHE A 59 7.47 -6.88 -21.51
C PHE A 59 6.06 -6.28 -21.35
N GLU A 60 5.27 -6.83 -20.44
CA GLU A 60 3.97 -6.30 -20.04
C GLU A 60 3.83 -6.34 -18.52
N VAL A 61 3.13 -5.36 -17.95
CA VAL A 61 2.78 -5.37 -16.53
C VAL A 61 1.26 -5.32 -16.42
N VAL A 62 0.68 -6.13 -15.54
CA VAL A 62 -0.72 -6.02 -15.15
C VAL A 62 -0.78 -5.79 -13.64
N GLY A 63 -1.12 -4.57 -13.25
CA GLY A 63 -1.31 -4.20 -11.86
C GLY A 63 -2.67 -4.67 -11.37
N VAL A 64 -2.73 -5.76 -10.62
CA VAL A 64 -3.95 -6.25 -9.98
C VAL A 64 -4.17 -5.46 -8.68
N HIS A 65 -4.97 -4.41 -8.78
CA HIS A 65 -5.34 -3.61 -7.62
C HIS A 65 -6.35 -4.39 -6.77
N THR A 66 -5.87 -4.94 -5.66
CA THR A 66 -6.72 -5.64 -4.68
C THR A 66 -6.85 -4.74 -3.46
N PRO A 67 -8.05 -4.24 -3.12
CA PRO A 67 -8.21 -3.24 -2.08
C PRO A 67 -7.95 -3.84 -0.69
N GLU A 68 -7.31 -3.10 0.21
CA GLU A 68 -7.22 -3.39 1.64
C GLU A 68 -8.39 -2.77 2.41
N TYR A 69 -8.85 -1.60 1.96
CA TYR A 69 -9.95 -0.83 2.55
C TYR A 69 -11.12 -0.63 1.56
N ALA A 70 -12.32 -0.34 2.08
CA ALA A 70 -13.50 -0.13 1.25
C ALA A 70 -13.36 1.06 0.29
N PHE A 71 -12.71 2.15 0.73
CA PHE A 71 -12.49 3.33 -0.11
C PHE A 71 -11.61 3.03 -1.34
N GLU A 72 -10.82 1.94 -1.30
CA GLU A 72 -9.96 1.52 -2.41
C GLU A 72 -10.72 0.74 -3.49
N LYS A 73 -11.99 0.39 -3.25
CA LYS A 73 -12.87 -0.18 -4.29
C LYS A 73 -13.36 0.86 -5.30
N VAL A 74 -13.28 2.14 -4.95
CA VAL A 74 -13.77 3.24 -5.78
C VAL A 74 -12.80 3.49 -6.93
N ALA A 75 -13.20 3.19 -8.16
CA ALA A 75 -12.34 3.25 -9.34
C ALA A 75 -11.66 4.62 -9.53
N GLY A 76 -12.37 5.73 -9.24
CA GLY A 76 -11.79 7.08 -9.30
C GLY A 76 -10.66 7.32 -8.30
N ASN A 77 -10.74 6.72 -7.11
CA ASN A 77 -9.67 6.81 -6.11
C ASN A 77 -8.43 6.04 -6.60
N VAL A 78 -8.64 4.83 -7.13
CA VAL A 78 -7.56 4.01 -7.71
C VAL A 78 -6.92 4.72 -8.90
N ALA A 79 -7.71 5.31 -9.79
CA ALA A 79 -7.21 6.06 -10.94
C ALA A 79 -6.35 7.25 -10.50
N LYS A 80 -6.78 8.01 -9.48
CA LYS A 80 -5.98 9.10 -8.92
C LYS A 80 -4.67 8.58 -8.31
N GLY A 81 -4.72 7.55 -7.47
CA GLY A 81 -3.52 6.96 -6.86
C GLY A 81 -2.55 6.40 -7.90
N ALA A 82 -3.07 5.74 -8.94
CA ALA A 82 -2.29 5.26 -10.07
C ALA A 82 -1.58 6.41 -10.82
N ALA A 83 -2.29 7.51 -11.06
CA ALA A 83 -1.73 8.69 -11.70
C ALA A 83 -0.63 9.34 -10.84
N ASP A 84 -0.86 9.51 -9.53
CA ASP A 84 0.11 10.07 -8.59
C ASP A 84 1.40 9.20 -8.51
N LEU A 85 1.28 7.89 -8.76
CA LEU A 85 2.38 6.93 -8.82
C LEU A 85 3.00 6.77 -10.23
N GLY A 86 2.45 7.43 -11.25
CA GLY A 86 2.95 7.34 -12.63
C GLY A 86 2.65 6.02 -13.35
N ILE A 87 1.66 5.26 -12.88
CA ILE A 87 1.28 3.97 -13.46
C ILE A 87 0.58 4.19 -14.80
N ARG A 88 1.15 3.61 -15.86
CA ARG A 88 0.60 3.64 -17.24
C ARG A 88 0.32 2.27 -17.83
N TYR A 89 0.71 1.21 -17.15
CA TYR A 89 0.38 -0.16 -17.54
C TYR A 89 -1.06 -0.51 -17.13
N PRO A 90 -1.66 -1.56 -17.74
CA PRO A 90 -2.99 -2.05 -17.39
C PRO A 90 -3.21 -2.28 -15.89
N ILE A 91 -4.35 -1.84 -15.38
CA ILE A 91 -4.78 -2.09 -14.00
C ILE A 91 -6.07 -2.90 -14.00
N ALA A 92 -6.09 -3.98 -13.23
CA ALA A 92 -7.25 -4.83 -13.01
C ALA A 92 -7.81 -4.58 -11.59
N LEU A 93 -9.06 -4.13 -11.48
CA LEU A 93 -9.71 -3.88 -10.19
C LEU A 93 -10.28 -5.19 -9.61
N ASP A 94 -9.58 -5.78 -8.64
CA ASP A 94 -9.98 -7.03 -7.98
C ASP A 94 -10.81 -6.79 -6.70
N ASN A 95 -11.90 -6.04 -6.83
CA ASN A 95 -12.74 -5.61 -5.69
C ASN A 95 -13.40 -6.76 -4.91
N ARG A 96 -13.37 -7.98 -5.45
CA ARG A 96 -13.92 -9.20 -4.86
C ARG A 96 -12.85 -10.21 -4.45
N TYR A 97 -11.56 -9.85 -4.49
CA TYR A 97 -10.42 -10.72 -4.16
C TYR A 97 -10.40 -12.03 -4.97
N SER A 98 -11.05 -12.06 -6.13
CA SER A 98 -11.24 -13.27 -6.93
C SER A 98 -9.94 -13.67 -7.60
N THR A 99 -9.20 -12.68 -8.13
CA THR A 99 -7.87 -12.92 -8.72
C THR A 99 -6.83 -13.17 -7.63
N TRP A 100 -6.84 -12.37 -6.56
CA TRP A 100 -6.01 -12.55 -5.37
C TRP A 100 -6.08 -13.98 -4.83
N THR A 101 -7.30 -14.49 -4.64
CA THR A 101 -7.55 -15.85 -4.15
C THR A 101 -7.08 -16.89 -5.17
N ASN A 102 -7.36 -16.69 -6.46
CA ASN A 102 -6.96 -17.62 -7.53
C ASN A 102 -5.44 -17.71 -7.69
N TYR A 103 -4.71 -16.64 -7.38
CA TYR A 103 -3.24 -16.61 -7.32
C TYR A 103 -2.70 -17.11 -5.98
N ARG A 104 -3.58 -17.39 -5.00
CA ARG A 104 -3.23 -17.78 -3.62
C ARG A 104 -2.34 -16.77 -2.92
N ASN A 105 -2.52 -15.48 -3.26
CA ASN A 105 -1.73 -14.41 -2.68
C ASN A 105 -2.12 -14.13 -1.21
N ARG A 106 -1.20 -13.51 -0.47
CA ARG A 106 -1.38 -13.17 0.95
C ARG A 106 -0.81 -11.81 1.37
N TYR A 107 -0.12 -11.09 0.47
CA TYR A 107 0.66 -9.91 0.84
C TYR A 107 0.54 -8.78 -0.19
N TRP A 108 0.72 -7.56 0.28
CA TRP A 108 0.95 -6.36 -0.52
C TRP A 108 2.37 -5.82 -0.24
N PRO A 109 3.19 -5.52 -1.27
CA PRO A 109 3.03 -5.93 -2.65
C PRO A 109 3.30 -7.44 -2.86
N ALA A 110 2.89 -7.98 -4.00
CA ALA A 110 3.28 -9.32 -4.44
C ALA A 110 3.39 -9.40 -5.96
N GLU A 111 4.40 -10.10 -6.45
CA GLU A 111 4.73 -10.17 -7.88
C GLU A 111 4.76 -11.62 -8.38
N TYR A 112 4.23 -11.84 -9.58
CA TYR A 112 4.30 -13.13 -10.28
C TYR A 112 4.78 -12.88 -11.71
N LEU A 113 5.97 -13.40 -12.03
CA LEU A 113 6.59 -13.25 -13.35
C LEU A 113 6.28 -14.46 -14.22
N ILE A 114 5.74 -14.17 -15.40
CA ILE A 114 5.26 -15.15 -16.38
C ILE A 114 6.12 -15.03 -17.65
N ASP A 115 6.58 -16.16 -18.18
CA ASP A 115 7.36 -16.18 -19.42
C ASP A 115 6.48 -16.11 -20.69
N GLY A 116 7.11 -16.03 -21.87
CA GLY A 116 6.42 -15.97 -23.16
C GLY A 116 5.52 -17.18 -23.47
N ALA A 117 5.76 -18.33 -22.84
CA ALA A 117 4.90 -19.51 -22.95
C ALA A 117 3.69 -19.44 -21.99
N GLY A 118 3.65 -18.44 -21.12
CA GLY A 118 2.60 -18.25 -20.13
C GLY A 118 2.78 -19.04 -18.84
N GLN A 119 4.00 -19.49 -18.57
CA GLN A 119 4.33 -20.22 -17.35
C GLN A 119 4.87 -19.27 -16.28
N VAL A 120 4.43 -19.45 -15.03
CA VAL A 120 4.98 -18.69 -13.90
C VAL A 120 6.41 -19.18 -13.64
N ARG A 121 7.38 -18.28 -13.63
CA ARG A 121 8.81 -18.58 -13.44
C ARG A 121 9.40 -17.98 -12.17
N HIS A 122 8.73 -16.99 -11.60
CA HIS A 122 9.14 -16.37 -10.34
C HIS A 122 7.94 -15.82 -9.59
N MET A 123 8.00 -15.90 -8.27
CA MET A 123 7.02 -15.31 -7.35
C MET A 123 7.80 -14.60 -6.25
N LYS A 124 7.36 -13.40 -5.89
CA LYS A 124 7.96 -12.59 -4.81
C LYS A 124 6.86 -11.99 -3.95
N PHE A 125 6.98 -12.17 -2.64
CA PHE A 125 6.05 -11.57 -1.68
C PHE A 125 6.76 -10.52 -0.85
N GLY A 126 6.10 -9.39 -0.65
CA GLY A 126 6.64 -8.25 0.09
C GLY A 126 7.53 -7.33 -0.76
N GLU A 127 7.90 -6.22 -0.13
CA GLU A 127 8.78 -5.19 -0.70
C GLU A 127 10.24 -5.67 -0.81
N GLY A 128 10.97 -5.19 -1.82
CA GLY A 128 12.40 -5.45 -2.01
C GLY A 128 12.69 -6.45 -3.14
N GLY A 129 13.94 -6.93 -3.20
CA GLY A 129 14.35 -7.96 -4.16
C GLY A 129 14.29 -7.52 -5.63
N TYR A 130 14.34 -6.20 -5.88
CA TYR A 130 14.15 -5.61 -7.20
C TYR A 130 15.22 -6.08 -8.19
N SER A 131 16.48 -6.11 -7.78
CA SER A 131 17.59 -6.55 -8.64
C SER A 131 17.47 -8.02 -9.07
N VAL A 132 16.91 -8.88 -8.21
CA VAL A 132 16.67 -10.30 -8.52
C VAL A 132 15.56 -10.41 -9.56
N THR A 133 14.45 -9.71 -9.33
CA THR A 133 13.29 -9.73 -10.24
C THR A 133 13.66 -9.18 -11.61
N GLU A 134 14.36 -8.04 -11.68
CA GLU A 134 14.77 -7.44 -12.95
C GLU A 134 15.73 -8.33 -13.74
N LYS A 135 16.69 -8.98 -13.07
CA LYS A 135 17.58 -9.95 -13.74
C LYS A 135 16.77 -11.06 -14.41
N LEU A 136 15.71 -11.55 -13.77
CA LEU A 136 14.82 -12.57 -14.34
C LEU A 136 13.97 -12.01 -15.48
N ILE A 137 13.41 -10.80 -15.36
CA ILE A 137 12.70 -10.13 -16.46
C ILE A 137 13.59 -10.08 -17.69
N ARG A 138 14.80 -9.53 -17.55
CA ARG A 138 15.77 -9.39 -18.65
C ARG A 138 16.14 -10.74 -19.26
N ARG A 139 16.34 -11.76 -18.43
CA ARG A 139 16.64 -13.11 -18.90
C ARG A 139 15.50 -13.69 -19.73
N LEU A 140 14.26 -13.60 -19.24
CA LEU A 140 13.10 -14.13 -19.94
C LEU A 140 12.82 -13.37 -21.25
N LEU A 141 13.10 -12.07 -21.32
CA LEU A 141 12.97 -11.30 -22.56
C LEU A 141 13.96 -11.79 -23.63
N VAL A 142 15.21 -12.08 -23.25
CA VAL A 142 16.21 -12.64 -24.16
C VAL A 142 15.88 -14.08 -24.55
N ASP A 143 15.34 -14.89 -23.63
CA ASP A 143 14.92 -16.26 -23.91
C ASP A 143 13.72 -16.28 -24.90
N ALA A 144 12.79 -15.32 -24.78
CA ALA A 144 11.66 -15.17 -25.72
C ALA A 144 12.10 -14.63 -27.10
N HIS A 145 13.16 -13.82 -27.14
CA HIS A 145 13.68 -13.20 -28.36
C HIS A 145 15.21 -13.32 -28.43
N PRO A 146 15.75 -14.45 -28.91
CA PRO A 146 17.19 -14.65 -29.01
C PRO A 146 17.89 -13.55 -29.82
N GLY A 147 18.93 -12.95 -29.25
CA GLY A 147 19.67 -11.84 -29.87
C GLY A 147 19.15 -10.43 -29.53
N LEU A 148 18.07 -10.32 -28.76
CA LEU A 148 17.55 -9.04 -28.27
C LEU A 148 18.59 -8.29 -27.42
N LYS A 149 18.84 -7.03 -27.74
CA LYS A 149 19.72 -6.13 -26.97
C LYS A 149 18.86 -5.24 -26.09
N LEU A 150 18.93 -5.43 -24.79
CA LEU A 150 18.22 -4.63 -23.80
C LEU A 150 19.03 -3.40 -23.39
N PRO A 151 18.38 -2.29 -22.99
CA PRO A 151 19.07 -1.18 -22.34
C PRO A 151 19.76 -1.63 -21.04
N PRO A 152 20.64 -0.81 -20.43
CA PRO A 152 21.17 -1.08 -19.09
C PRO A 152 20.04 -1.33 -18.08
N PRO A 153 20.28 -2.14 -17.02
CA PRO A 153 19.31 -2.31 -15.93
C PRO A 153 18.91 -0.96 -15.33
N ARG A 154 17.66 -0.84 -14.90
CA ARG A 154 17.19 0.31 -14.13
C ARG A 154 17.80 0.23 -12.74
N ASP A 155 18.14 1.39 -12.18
CA ASP A 155 18.91 1.49 -10.94
C ASP A 155 18.29 0.61 -9.84
N THR A 156 19.16 -0.19 -9.22
CA THR A 156 18.80 -1.34 -8.36
C THR A 156 18.99 -1.04 -6.88
N THR A 157 19.12 0.25 -6.53
CA THR A 157 19.14 0.67 -5.14
C THR A 157 17.86 0.17 -4.47
N ASP A 158 18.04 -0.72 -3.48
CA ASP A 158 16.96 -1.32 -2.71
C ASP A 158 16.81 -0.52 -1.41
N PRO A 159 15.93 0.50 -1.37
CA PRO A 159 15.67 1.25 -0.16
C PRO A 159 14.81 0.47 0.84
N ALA A 160 14.45 -0.80 0.56
CA ALA A 160 13.58 -1.57 1.45
C ALA A 160 14.16 -1.52 2.88
N PRO A 161 13.34 -1.21 3.90
CA PRO A 161 13.81 -1.13 5.28
C PRO A 161 14.47 -2.46 5.68
N ARG A 162 15.80 -2.47 5.83
CA ARG A 162 16.55 -3.69 6.21
C ARG A 162 16.34 -4.08 7.69
N ARG A 163 15.50 -3.34 8.43
CA ARG A 163 15.26 -3.49 9.87
C ARG A 163 13.78 -3.58 10.13
N GLN A 164 13.38 -4.40 11.11
CA GLN A 164 11.99 -4.50 11.56
C GLN A 164 11.50 -3.13 12.01
N THR A 165 10.47 -2.61 11.36
CA THR A 165 9.69 -1.48 11.84
C THR A 165 8.58 -1.99 12.77
N THR A 166 7.88 -1.08 13.45
CA THR A 166 6.56 -1.38 14.00
C THR A 166 5.70 -2.10 12.92
N PRO A 167 4.98 -3.18 13.26
CA PRO A 167 4.00 -3.78 12.36
C PRO A 167 2.92 -2.77 11.99
N GLU A 168 2.23 -2.96 10.86
CA GLU A 168 1.11 -2.08 10.51
C GLU A 168 0.09 -1.99 11.67
N THR A 169 -0.20 -0.77 12.07
CA THR A 169 -1.05 -0.46 13.22
C THR A 169 -2.45 -0.18 12.72
N TYR A 170 -3.30 -1.20 12.67
CA TYR A 170 -4.70 -1.07 12.26
C TYR A 170 -5.58 -0.51 13.38
N LEU A 171 -6.46 0.43 13.05
CA LEU A 171 -7.48 0.95 13.96
C LEU A 171 -8.85 0.25 13.77
N ALA A 172 -8.99 -0.60 12.77
CA ALA A 172 -10.20 -1.38 12.55
C ALA A 172 -10.38 -2.45 13.64
N VAL A 173 -11.59 -2.56 14.21
CA VAL A 173 -11.92 -3.49 15.31
C VAL A 173 -11.52 -4.94 15.00
N GLY A 174 -11.75 -5.41 13.78
CA GLY A 174 -11.43 -6.79 13.38
C GLY A 174 -9.96 -7.05 13.01
N LYS A 175 -9.12 -6.02 12.94
CA LYS A 175 -7.69 -6.13 12.53
C LYS A 175 -6.72 -5.60 13.57
N VAL A 176 -7.20 -4.94 14.63
CA VAL A 176 -6.37 -4.34 15.67
C VAL A 176 -5.54 -5.42 16.37
N VAL A 177 -4.22 -5.22 16.45
CA VAL A 177 -3.28 -6.15 17.10
C VAL A 177 -2.42 -5.49 18.17
N ASN A 178 -2.43 -4.16 18.20
CA ASN A 178 -1.51 -3.37 19.01
C ASN A 178 -2.13 -2.12 19.64
N TYR A 179 -3.44 -2.17 19.90
CA TYR A 179 -4.04 -1.27 20.89
C TYR A 179 -3.42 -1.56 22.26
N GLY A 180 -2.90 -0.52 22.91
CA GLY A 180 -2.27 -0.57 24.23
C GLY A 180 -2.93 0.35 25.25
N GLY A 181 -4.11 0.90 24.94
CA GLY A 181 -4.93 1.64 25.89
C GLY A 181 -5.72 0.72 26.83
N GLU A 182 -6.48 1.34 27.72
CA GLU A 182 -7.33 0.64 28.69
C GLU A 182 -8.76 0.47 28.16
N GLY A 183 -9.43 -0.62 28.59
CA GLY A 183 -10.82 -0.89 28.24
C GLY A 183 -11.01 -1.71 26.97
N ARG A 184 -12.27 -1.80 26.52
CA ARG A 184 -12.67 -2.62 25.37
C ARG A 184 -12.51 -1.83 24.08
N TYR A 185 -12.03 -2.51 23.04
CA TYR A 185 -11.90 -1.98 21.68
C TYR A 185 -12.92 -2.69 20.77
N ASP A 186 -14.19 -2.33 20.93
CA ASP A 186 -15.33 -2.90 20.20
C ASP A 186 -15.95 -1.85 19.27
N GLU A 187 -16.72 -2.29 18.27
CA GLU A 187 -17.46 -1.40 17.36
C GLU A 187 -18.46 -0.51 18.11
N GLY A 188 -18.59 0.74 17.66
CA GLY A 188 -19.50 1.73 18.22
C GLY A 188 -18.80 2.96 18.81
N ALA A 189 -19.59 3.85 19.40
CA ALA A 189 -19.11 5.08 19.98
C ALA A 189 -18.69 4.90 21.45
N ALA A 190 -17.46 5.25 21.79
CA ALA A 190 -16.93 5.18 23.14
C ALA A 190 -15.98 6.34 23.45
N THR A 191 -15.77 6.62 24.74
CA THR A 191 -14.79 7.59 25.21
C THR A 191 -13.59 6.86 25.79
N PHE A 192 -12.40 7.27 25.37
CA PHE A 192 -11.13 6.68 25.76
C PHE A 192 -10.27 7.71 26.49
N ASP A 193 -9.30 7.24 27.25
CA ASP A 193 -8.18 8.05 27.73
C ASP A 193 -6.88 7.26 27.59
N TYR A 194 -5.76 7.98 27.58
CA TYR A 194 -4.44 7.36 27.49
C TYR A 194 -4.11 6.60 28.78
N PRO A 195 -3.44 5.44 28.66
CA PRO A 195 -2.92 4.74 29.84
C PRO A 195 -1.82 5.58 30.51
N PRO A 196 -1.51 5.35 31.80
CA PRO A 196 -0.39 6.02 32.46
C PRO A 196 0.96 5.81 31.76
N VAL A 197 1.14 4.63 31.15
CA VAL A 197 2.32 4.28 30.35
C VAL A 197 1.86 3.47 29.14
N LEU A 198 2.14 3.96 27.94
CA LEU A 198 1.95 3.22 26.71
C LEU A 198 3.18 2.35 26.40
N ALA A 199 2.99 1.07 26.10
CA ALA A 199 4.11 0.19 25.73
C ALA A 199 4.67 0.52 24.33
N ALA A 200 5.86 0.00 23.99
CA ALA A 200 6.46 0.16 22.67
C ALA A 200 5.62 -0.53 21.57
N ASP A 201 5.64 0.02 20.35
CA ASP A 201 4.90 -0.52 19.19
C ASP A 201 3.38 -0.64 19.41
N ARG A 202 2.81 0.25 20.23
CA ARG A 202 1.39 0.30 20.57
C ARG A 202 0.82 1.69 20.34
N PHE A 203 -0.49 1.76 20.19
CA PHE A 203 -1.25 3.01 20.20
C PHE A 203 -2.32 3.04 21.29
N ALA A 204 -2.70 4.23 21.74
CA ALA A 204 -3.85 4.45 22.61
C ALA A 204 -4.72 5.60 22.09
N LEU A 205 -5.99 5.61 22.50
CA LEU A 205 -6.97 6.62 22.09
C LEU A 205 -7.31 7.52 23.29
N ARG A 206 -7.61 8.79 23.01
CA ARG A 206 -8.22 9.74 23.95
C ARG A 206 -9.40 10.42 23.29
N GLY A 207 -10.43 10.75 24.08
CA GLY A 207 -11.62 11.46 23.62
C GLY A 207 -12.67 10.50 23.07
N ARG A 208 -13.69 11.05 22.39
CA ARG A 208 -14.83 10.26 21.90
C ARG A 208 -14.60 9.78 20.46
N TRP A 209 -14.61 8.47 20.25
CA TRP A 209 -14.39 7.84 18.96
C TRP A 209 -15.55 6.94 18.58
N SER A 210 -15.86 6.91 17.29
CA SER A 210 -16.70 5.87 16.67
C SER A 210 -15.81 4.85 15.96
N LEU A 211 -15.75 3.63 16.49
CA LEU A 211 -14.96 2.53 15.93
C LEU A 211 -15.80 1.65 15.03
N ASP A 212 -15.23 1.17 13.93
CA ASP A 212 -15.84 0.20 13.04
C ASP A 212 -14.81 -0.81 12.48
N TYR A 213 -15.24 -1.67 11.56
CA TYR A 213 -14.37 -2.65 10.90
C TYR A 213 -13.49 -2.04 9.78
N GLN A 214 -13.46 -0.73 9.61
CA GLN A 214 -12.58 0.01 8.70
C GLN A 214 -11.53 0.84 9.44
N GLY A 215 -11.87 1.44 10.58
CA GLY A 215 -10.98 2.30 11.35
C GLY A 215 -11.64 2.96 12.56
N ALA A 216 -11.09 4.10 12.96
CA ALA A 216 -11.59 4.92 14.05
C ALA A 216 -11.92 6.34 13.56
N THR A 217 -13.15 6.79 13.78
CA THR A 217 -13.62 8.13 13.40
C THR A 217 -13.68 9.04 14.62
N ALA A 218 -13.11 10.24 14.49
CA ALA A 218 -13.14 11.24 15.56
C ALA A 218 -14.55 11.87 15.68
N ASP A 219 -15.24 11.67 16.81
CA ASP A 219 -16.56 12.28 17.02
C ASP A 219 -16.46 13.76 17.43
N THR A 220 -15.28 14.19 17.90
CA THR A 220 -15.02 15.53 18.46
C THR A 220 -13.64 16.04 18.05
N ASP A 221 -13.38 17.34 18.22
CA ASP A 221 -12.05 17.94 18.00
C ASP A 221 -11.08 17.72 19.18
N GLN A 222 -11.53 17.02 20.24
CA GLN A 222 -10.72 16.68 21.41
C GLN A 222 -10.18 15.23 21.35
N CYS A 223 -10.29 14.59 20.19
CA CYS A 223 -9.77 13.26 19.94
C CYS A 223 -8.25 13.25 19.78
N GLY A 224 -7.61 12.23 20.33
CA GLY A 224 -6.17 12.04 20.23
C GLY A 224 -5.79 10.57 20.09
N ILE A 225 -4.69 10.32 19.39
CA ILE A 225 -4.03 9.03 19.27
C ILE A 225 -2.59 9.20 19.74
N GLU A 226 -2.21 8.53 20.82
CA GLU A 226 -0.81 8.40 21.20
C GLU A 226 -0.24 7.16 20.52
N LEU A 227 0.94 7.27 19.92
CA LEU A 227 1.62 6.18 19.23
C LEU A 227 3.07 6.11 19.69
N ASN A 228 3.45 4.95 20.24
CA ASN A 228 4.84 4.54 20.36
C ASN A 228 5.21 3.64 19.18
N TYR A 229 6.27 4.00 18.47
CA TYR A 229 6.70 3.31 17.26
C TYR A 229 8.22 3.12 17.23
N HIS A 230 8.68 2.29 16.30
CA HIS A 230 10.06 2.07 15.89
C HIS A 230 10.13 2.11 14.36
N ALA A 231 10.55 3.25 13.81
CA ALA A 231 10.64 3.49 12.36
C ALA A 231 11.50 4.72 12.08
N LYS A 232 11.80 4.96 10.80
CA LYS A 232 12.45 6.20 10.33
C LYS A 232 11.39 7.17 9.81
N ASP A 233 10.47 6.68 8.98
CA ASP A 233 9.31 7.41 8.50
C ASP A 233 8.03 6.83 9.14
N VAL A 234 7.07 7.68 9.48
CA VAL A 234 5.71 7.27 9.91
C VAL A 234 4.69 7.89 8.99
N TYR A 235 3.72 7.09 8.59
CA TYR A 235 2.62 7.46 7.73
C TYR A 235 1.30 7.15 8.42
N ILE A 236 0.28 7.93 8.12
CA ILE A 236 -1.09 7.71 8.58
C ILE A 236 -2.03 7.60 7.37
N VAL A 237 -2.83 6.54 7.33
CA VAL A 237 -3.89 6.40 6.34
C VAL A 237 -5.15 7.06 6.92
N ALA A 238 -5.56 8.17 6.31
CA ALA A 238 -6.66 8.99 6.79
C ALA A 238 -7.65 9.33 5.67
N GLY A 239 -8.91 9.52 6.04
CA GLY A 239 -9.98 9.95 5.13
C GLY A 239 -10.90 10.98 5.77
N GLY A 240 -11.71 11.61 4.92
CA GLY A 240 -12.59 12.73 5.31
C GLY A 240 -12.01 14.08 4.91
N THR A 241 -12.60 15.15 5.46
CA THR A 241 -12.15 16.53 5.22
C THR A 241 -11.98 17.24 6.55
N GLY A 242 -10.79 17.77 6.82
CA GLY A 242 -10.46 18.41 8.09
C GLY A 242 -8.98 18.65 8.26
N THR A 243 -8.56 18.87 9.51
CA THR A 243 -7.15 19.08 9.86
C THR A 243 -6.69 17.98 10.79
N LEU A 244 -5.52 17.41 10.50
CA LEU A 244 -4.81 16.47 11.36
C LEU A 244 -3.64 17.19 12.01
N THR A 245 -3.62 17.30 13.34
CA THR A 245 -2.48 17.88 14.07
C THR A 245 -1.57 16.76 14.57
N VAL A 246 -0.27 16.83 14.28
CA VAL A 246 0.74 15.87 14.75
C VAL A 246 1.68 16.59 15.70
N THR A 247 1.79 16.08 16.94
CA THR A 247 2.68 16.62 17.97
C THR A 247 3.78 15.62 18.30
N ARG A 248 5.04 16.07 18.18
CA ARG A 248 6.24 15.26 18.49
C ARG A 248 7.33 16.16 19.07
N GLY A 249 7.94 15.73 20.18
CA GLY A 249 9.00 16.50 20.84
C GLY A 249 8.60 17.94 21.21
N GLY A 250 7.34 18.14 21.62
CA GLY A 250 6.77 19.45 21.95
C GLY A 250 6.45 20.37 20.77
N ARG A 251 6.66 19.91 19.52
CA ARG A 251 6.33 20.66 18.30
C ARG A 251 5.09 20.07 17.64
N SER A 252 4.20 20.94 17.18
CA SER A 252 2.97 20.56 16.50
C SER A 252 2.98 21.02 15.05
N VAL A 253 2.54 20.15 14.14
CA VAL A 253 2.36 20.42 12.72
C VAL A 253 0.92 20.11 12.34
N ALA A 254 0.25 21.03 11.67
CA ALA A 254 -1.10 20.83 11.14
C ALA A 254 -1.04 20.40 9.66
N LEU A 255 -1.77 19.35 9.32
CA LEU A 255 -1.85 18.78 7.98
C LEU A 255 -3.31 18.83 7.50
N PRO A 256 -3.61 19.50 6.38
CA PRO A 256 -4.94 19.46 5.79
C PRO A 256 -5.20 18.08 5.19
N ILE A 257 -6.35 17.48 5.53
CA ILE A 257 -6.82 16.20 4.98
C ILE A 257 -8.06 16.48 4.13
N SER A 258 -8.04 16.03 2.88
CA SER A 258 -9.16 16.14 1.94
C SER A 258 -8.94 15.22 0.73
N GLY A 259 -10.00 15.00 -0.04
CA GLY A 259 -9.95 14.15 -1.24
C GLY A 259 -10.07 12.66 -0.91
N PRO A 260 -9.69 11.76 -1.85
CA PRO A 260 -9.69 10.33 -1.60
C PRO A 260 -8.83 9.96 -0.39
N PRO A 261 -9.30 9.08 0.53
CA PRO A 261 -8.49 8.62 1.65
C PRO A 261 -7.18 8.02 1.16
N THR A 262 -6.06 8.38 1.79
CA THR A 262 -4.72 7.94 1.38
C THR A 262 -3.71 8.03 2.51
N SER A 263 -2.48 7.62 2.24
CA SER A 263 -1.35 7.70 3.15
C SER A 263 -0.74 9.10 3.18
N HIS A 264 -0.56 9.65 4.38
CA HIS A 264 0.10 10.94 4.62
C HIS A 264 1.33 10.73 5.49
N ARG A 265 2.50 11.22 5.04
CA ARG A 265 3.72 11.14 5.85
C ARG A 265 3.67 12.17 6.98
N ILE A 266 3.83 11.70 8.22
CA ILE A 266 3.75 12.51 9.44
C ILE A 266 5.08 12.59 10.20
N VAL A 267 6.00 11.66 9.95
CA VAL A 267 7.38 11.69 10.46
C VAL A 267 8.34 11.38 9.32
N ALA A 268 9.47 12.09 9.30
CA ALA A 268 10.57 11.87 8.36
C ALA A 268 11.90 12.14 9.07
N ASP A 269 12.50 11.09 9.63
CA ASP A 269 13.81 11.16 10.28
C ASP A 269 14.93 10.65 9.35
N ASP A 270 16.19 10.94 9.71
CA ASP A 270 17.36 10.48 8.95
C ASP A 270 17.69 9.00 9.20
N GLN A 271 17.35 8.48 10.40
CA GLN A 271 17.68 7.12 10.83
C GLN A 271 16.50 6.48 11.57
N PRO A 272 16.33 5.15 11.50
CA PRO A 272 15.32 4.44 12.29
C PRO A 272 15.58 4.60 13.79
N ALA A 273 14.53 4.96 14.54
CA ALA A 273 14.58 5.07 15.98
C ALA A 273 13.22 4.74 16.61
N SER A 274 13.24 4.41 17.90
CA SER A 274 12.02 4.42 18.72
C SER A 274 11.59 5.85 18.98
N GLY A 275 10.30 6.12 18.88
CA GLY A 275 9.73 7.45 19.09
C GLY A 275 8.30 7.40 19.57
N THR A 276 7.84 8.55 20.07
CA THR A 276 6.46 8.79 20.49
C THR A 276 5.93 10.01 19.75
N LEU A 277 4.67 9.94 19.33
CA LEU A 277 3.94 11.08 18.79
C LEU A 277 2.48 11.05 19.25
N GLU A 278 1.84 12.21 19.24
CA GLU A 278 0.39 12.34 19.38
C GLU A 278 -0.21 12.85 18.07
N VAL A 279 -1.30 12.25 17.61
CA VAL A 279 -2.10 12.72 16.48
C VAL A 279 -3.48 13.15 16.96
N ARG A 280 -3.91 14.36 16.59
CA ARG A 280 -5.24 14.90 16.89
C ARG A 280 -6.00 15.18 15.59
N PRO A 281 -6.84 14.24 15.13
CA PRO A 281 -7.73 14.49 14.01
C PRO A 281 -8.88 15.41 14.39
N GLY A 282 -9.20 16.36 13.52
CA GLY A 282 -10.45 17.11 13.58
C GLY A 282 -11.67 16.18 13.43
N ARG A 283 -12.81 16.63 13.97
CA ARG A 283 -14.07 15.89 13.95
C ARG A 283 -14.41 15.40 12.54
N GLY A 284 -14.82 14.14 12.45
CA GLY A 284 -15.26 13.48 11.21
C GLY A 284 -14.13 12.89 10.36
N LEU A 285 -12.86 13.14 10.69
CA LEU A 285 -11.76 12.39 10.09
C LEU A 285 -11.77 10.94 10.58
N GLN A 286 -11.61 10.01 9.65
CA GLN A 286 -11.45 8.58 9.94
C GLN A 286 -10.00 8.18 9.73
N ILE A 287 -9.42 7.54 10.74
CA ILE A 287 -8.07 7.01 10.73
C ILE A 287 -8.12 5.49 10.56
N TYR A 288 -7.43 4.98 9.56
CA TYR A 288 -7.47 3.57 9.17
C TYR A 288 -6.29 2.78 9.75
N SER A 289 -5.07 3.28 9.52
CA SER A 289 -3.85 2.67 10.06
C SER A 289 -2.69 3.65 10.17
N PHE A 290 -1.65 3.24 10.91
CA PHE A 290 -0.30 3.78 10.77
C PHE A 290 0.59 2.76 10.07
N THR A 291 1.40 3.25 9.12
CA THR A 291 2.38 2.48 8.36
C THR A 291 3.75 3.16 8.41
N TYR A 292 4.81 2.45 8.00
CA TYR A 292 6.18 2.79 8.37
C TYR A 292 7.16 2.68 7.20
N GLY A 293 8.31 3.34 7.33
CA GLY A 293 9.43 3.30 6.39
C GLY A 293 10.77 3.60 7.04
#